data_AF-A0A9D8II97-F1
#
_entry.id   AF-A0A9D8II97-F1
#
_cell.length_a   1.000
_cell.length_b   1.000
_cell.length_c   1.000
_cell.angle_alpha   90.00
_cell.angle_beta   90.00
_cell.angle_gamma   90.00
#
_symmetry.space_group_name_H-M   'P 1'
#
loop_
_entity.id
_entity.type
_entity.pdbx_description
1 polymer ?
#
loop_
_entity_poly.entity_id
_entity_poly.type
_entity_poly.pdbx_seq_one_letter_code
_entity_poly.pdbx_strand_id
1 'polypeptide(L)'
;MGGRWHYDATGVSRVLPAKFDHSNADRLVYMTDKPETPFAGNMSAWLRRGFLDRLGNLVERDTLIPDAVTIEVSKGRLVIRSRNLPNHPTGVFPDSSQWLDANPNMIREQDHTWRIPLDPAPNPARMAMDATNSNRALPMGPIGFATNGVVFFNPFDHIANADAVWRLDRCCGHPGPGQEYHYHKYPVCLNTPWLDDGARHSPLIGFAFDGYPVYGPYEAAGVLAKDCETNPLNSFNLHDDPARGPHYHVTPGRYPHIIGGYWGKVEPQRRGGR
;
A
#
# COMPACT_ATOMS: atom_id res chain seq x y z
N MET A 1 -8.66 -18.03 -8.51
CA MET A 1 -7.29 -18.24 -7.98
C MET A 1 -7.33 -18.57 -6.49
N GLY A 2 -8.20 -17.93 -5.73
CA GLY A 2 -8.45 -18.18 -4.30
C GLY A 2 -8.99 -16.89 -3.67
N GLY A 3 -9.80 -17.01 -2.61
CA GLY A 3 -10.48 -15.88 -1.98
C GLY A 3 -11.19 -14.99 -3.01
N ARG A 4 -10.86 -13.69 -3.00
CA ARG A 4 -11.43 -12.67 -3.91
C ARG A 4 -10.63 -12.47 -5.21
N TRP A 5 -9.62 -13.31 -5.50
CA TRP A 5 -8.74 -13.16 -6.66
C TRP A 5 -9.14 -14.05 -7.84
N HIS A 6 -9.27 -13.42 -9.01
CA HIS A 6 -9.67 -14.02 -10.27
C HIS A 6 -8.68 -13.67 -11.38
N TYR A 7 -8.60 -14.56 -12.36
CA TYR A 7 -7.81 -14.37 -13.58
C TYR A 7 -8.78 -14.24 -14.75
N ASP A 8 -8.74 -13.09 -15.44
CA ASP A 8 -9.51 -12.90 -16.66
C ASP A 8 -8.80 -13.56 -17.86
N ALA A 9 -9.28 -14.75 -18.19
CA ALA A 9 -8.81 -15.53 -19.34
C ALA A 9 -9.58 -15.20 -20.64
N THR A 10 -10.36 -14.12 -20.68
CA THR A 10 -11.10 -13.74 -21.90
C THR A 10 -10.14 -13.52 -23.06
N GLY A 11 -10.38 -14.26 -24.14
CA GLY A 11 -9.58 -14.22 -25.37
C GLY A 11 -8.19 -14.84 -25.28
N VAL A 12 -7.82 -15.52 -24.18
CA VAL A 12 -6.49 -16.12 -23.98
C VAL A 12 -6.54 -17.49 -23.29
N SER A 13 -5.37 -18.07 -23.02
CA SER A 13 -5.25 -19.31 -22.25
C SER A 13 -5.85 -19.19 -20.85
N ARG A 14 -6.56 -20.25 -20.41
CA ARG A 14 -7.04 -20.41 -19.03
C ARG A 14 -5.95 -20.80 -18.03
N VAL A 15 -4.76 -21.14 -18.53
CA VAL A 15 -3.59 -21.37 -17.68
C VAL A 15 -3.17 -20.03 -17.10
N LEU A 16 -3.01 -19.97 -15.78
CA LEU A 16 -2.55 -18.78 -15.10
C LEU A 16 -1.15 -18.39 -15.63
N PRO A 17 -0.89 -17.13 -15.95
CA PRO A 17 0.45 -16.70 -16.32
C PRO A 17 1.43 -16.94 -15.15
N ALA A 18 2.70 -17.18 -15.47
CA ALA A 18 3.73 -17.36 -14.44
C ALA A 18 3.89 -16.11 -13.56
N LYS A 19 3.62 -14.93 -14.14
CA LYS A 19 3.76 -13.61 -13.53
C LYS A 19 2.72 -12.65 -14.12
N PHE A 20 2.18 -11.78 -13.28
CA PHE A 20 1.46 -10.58 -13.68
C PHE A 20 2.41 -9.38 -13.62
N ASP A 21 2.44 -8.59 -14.69
CA ASP A 21 3.27 -7.40 -14.87
C ASP A 21 2.55 -6.32 -15.68
N HIS A 22 3.27 -5.28 -16.11
CA HIS A 22 2.68 -4.17 -16.84
C HIS A 22 1.94 -4.58 -18.12
N SER A 23 2.25 -5.74 -18.71
CA SER A 23 1.66 -6.21 -19.97
C SER A 23 0.32 -6.94 -19.80
N ASN A 24 0.00 -7.39 -18.58
CA ASN A 24 -1.17 -8.25 -18.33
C ASN A 24 -1.83 -8.05 -16.95
N ALA A 25 -1.49 -6.99 -16.22
CA ALA A 25 -2.06 -6.69 -14.90
C ALA A 25 -3.57 -6.40 -14.91
N ASP A 26 -4.12 -6.01 -16.07
CA ASP A 26 -5.56 -5.91 -16.33
C ASP A 26 -6.29 -7.26 -16.25
N ARG A 27 -5.55 -8.38 -16.29
CA ARG A 27 -6.12 -9.72 -16.13
C ARG A 27 -6.13 -10.22 -14.69
N LEU A 28 -5.46 -9.51 -13.77
CA LEU A 28 -5.49 -9.84 -12.34
C LEU A 28 -6.62 -9.07 -11.68
N VAL A 29 -7.73 -9.77 -11.45
CA VAL A 29 -8.97 -9.19 -10.95
C VAL A 29 -9.11 -9.47 -9.45
N TYR A 30 -9.41 -8.44 -8.68
CA TYR A 30 -9.89 -8.52 -7.31
C TYR A 30 -11.38 -8.20 -7.28
N MET A 31 -12.18 -9.07 -6.68
CA MET A 31 -13.61 -8.84 -6.52
C MET A 31 -13.84 -7.97 -5.28
N THR A 32 -14.32 -6.75 -5.48
CA THR A 32 -14.89 -5.88 -4.44
C THR A 32 -16.42 -6.06 -4.45
N ASP A 33 -17.19 -4.97 -4.42
CA ASP A 33 -18.57 -4.89 -4.92
C ASP A 33 -18.67 -5.06 -6.46
N LYS A 34 -17.55 -4.90 -7.16
CA LYS A 34 -17.42 -5.09 -8.61
C LYS A 34 -16.04 -5.67 -8.94
N PRO A 35 -15.82 -6.19 -10.16
CA PRO A 35 -14.48 -6.57 -10.61
C PRO A 35 -13.58 -5.33 -10.69
N GLU A 36 -12.43 -5.36 -10.01
CA GLU A 36 -11.39 -4.32 -10.12
C GLU A 36 -10.04 -4.94 -10.48
N THR A 37 -9.23 -4.20 -11.22
CA THR A 37 -7.86 -4.59 -11.59
C THR A 37 -6.87 -3.65 -10.89
N PRO A 38 -6.65 -3.79 -9.57
CA PRO A 38 -6.01 -2.76 -8.75
C PRO A 38 -4.59 -2.40 -9.20
N PHE A 39 -3.90 -3.34 -9.83
CA PHE A 39 -2.52 -3.18 -10.30
C PHE A 39 -2.41 -2.68 -11.75
N ALA A 40 -3.51 -2.68 -12.51
CA ALA A 40 -3.50 -2.19 -13.89
C ALA A 40 -3.14 -0.70 -13.91
N GLY A 41 -2.15 -0.33 -14.74
CA GLY A 41 -1.61 1.03 -14.76
C GLY A 41 -0.71 1.41 -13.57
N ASN A 42 -0.45 0.49 -12.64
CA ASN A 42 0.40 0.71 -11.46
C ASN A 42 1.70 -0.11 -11.46
N MET A 43 1.89 -1.02 -12.42
CA MET A 43 3.06 -1.91 -12.45
C MET A 43 4.35 -1.21 -12.85
N SER A 44 4.26 -0.06 -13.53
CA SER A 44 5.40 0.71 -14.01
C SER A 44 5.68 1.92 -13.13
N ALA A 45 6.95 2.27 -12.98
CA ALA A 45 7.39 3.50 -12.31
C ALA A 45 8.60 4.09 -13.03
N TRP A 46 8.94 5.34 -12.70
CA TRP A 46 10.17 5.97 -13.18
C TRP A 46 11.24 5.89 -12.08
N LEU A 47 12.40 5.34 -12.42
CA LEU A 47 13.61 5.57 -11.66
C LEU A 47 14.13 6.95 -12.06
N ARG A 48 13.79 7.96 -11.25
CA ARG A 48 14.00 9.38 -11.57
C ARG A 48 15.43 9.81 -11.32
N ARG A 49 15.91 10.79 -12.09
CA ARG A 49 17.15 11.51 -11.80
C ARG A 49 17.11 12.03 -10.37
N GLY A 50 18.21 11.84 -9.64
CA GLY A 50 18.32 12.24 -8.24
C GLY A 50 17.88 11.16 -7.25
N PHE A 51 17.29 10.05 -7.72
CA PHE A 51 17.11 8.86 -6.88
C PHE A 51 18.41 8.04 -6.84
N LEU A 52 18.43 7.03 -5.98
CA LEU A 52 19.47 6.02 -5.93
C LEU A 52 18.99 4.73 -6.61
N ASP A 53 19.85 4.09 -7.39
CA ASP A 53 19.60 2.75 -7.94
C ASP A 53 19.73 1.66 -6.85
N ARG A 54 19.49 0.40 -7.19
CA ARG A 54 19.60 -0.73 -6.24
C ARG A 54 20.97 -0.88 -5.59
N LEU A 55 22.03 -0.42 -6.26
CA LEU A 55 23.41 -0.47 -5.77
C LEU A 55 23.77 0.76 -4.93
N GLY A 56 22.86 1.74 -4.83
CA GLY A 56 23.07 2.98 -4.10
C GLY A 56 23.74 4.07 -4.92
N ASN A 57 23.84 3.93 -6.25
CA ASN A 57 24.40 4.96 -7.11
C ASN A 57 23.36 6.00 -7.49
N LEU A 58 23.79 7.26 -7.63
CA LEU A 58 22.93 8.33 -8.09
C LEU A 58 22.48 8.11 -9.54
N VAL A 59 21.18 8.24 -9.77
CA VAL A 59 20.57 8.16 -11.10
C VAL A 59 20.71 9.50 -11.80
N GLU A 60 21.33 9.50 -12.98
CA GLU A 60 21.60 10.73 -13.75
C GLU A 60 20.47 11.12 -14.71
N ARG A 61 19.63 10.15 -15.12
CA ARG A 61 18.52 10.36 -16.05
C ARG A 61 17.32 9.50 -15.69
N ASP A 62 16.14 10.05 -15.93
CA ASP A 62 14.88 9.34 -15.77
C ASP A 62 14.86 8.08 -16.65
N THR A 63 14.63 6.94 -16.01
CA THR A 63 14.55 5.64 -16.68
C THR A 63 13.22 4.99 -16.34
N LEU A 64 12.44 4.62 -17.36
CA LEU A 64 11.20 3.88 -17.17
C LEU A 64 11.52 2.46 -16.71
N ILE A 65 10.90 2.06 -15.61
CA ILE A 65 10.94 0.71 -15.07
C ILE A 65 9.55 0.10 -15.27
N PRO A 66 9.34 -0.69 -16.34
CA PRO A 66 8.02 -1.22 -16.67
C PRO A 66 7.55 -2.26 -15.65
N ASP A 67 8.48 -3.05 -15.12
CA ASP A 67 8.21 -4.07 -14.09
C ASP A 67 8.68 -3.58 -12.71
N ALA A 68 8.16 -2.44 -12.27
CA ALA A 68 8.39 -1.92 -10.92
C ALA A 68 7.63 -2.75 -9.86
N VAL A 69 6.48 -3.29 -10.24
CA VAL A 69 5.74 -4.29 -9.48
C VAL A 69 5.53 -5.51 -10.35
N THR A 70 5.70 -6.69 -9.77
CA THR A 70 5.30 -7.96 -10.39
C THR A 70 4.63 -8.85 -9.36
N ILE A 71 3.66 -9.64 -9.81
CA ILE A 71 2.86 -10.48 -8.93
C ILE A 71 2.89 -11.91 -9.43
N GLU A 72 3.18 -12.84 -8.53
CA GLU A 72 3.05 -14.27 -8.78
C GLU A 72 2.04 -14.86 -7.84
N VAL A 73 1.44 -15.98 -8.25
CA VAL A 73 0.48 -16.71 -7.42
C VAL A 73 1.09 -18.05 -7.10
N SER A 74 1.33 -18.29 -5.82
CA SER A 74 2.05 -19.48 -5.39
C SER A 74 1.50 -19.98 -4.06
N LYS A 75 1.10 -21.25 -4.01
CA LYS A 75 0.72 -21.96 -2.77
C LYS A 75 -0.29 -21.18 -1.92
N GLY A 76 -1.40 -20.75 -2.53
CA GLY A 76 -2.48 -20.02 -1.83
C GLY A 76 -2.15 -18.57 -1.48
N ARG A 77 -1.08 -17.99 -2.04
CA ARG A 77 -0.61 -16.64 -1.74
C ARG A 77 -0.42 -15.82 -3.01
N LEU A 78 -0.58 -14.51 -2.88
CA LEU A 78 0.07 -13.56 -3.78
C LEU A 78 1.49 -13.32 -3.29
N VAL A 79 2.44 -13.37 -4.22
CA VAL A 79 3.84 -13.00 -4.02
C VAL A 79 4.06 -11.71 -4.81
N ILE A 80 4.25 -10.61 -4.09
CA ILE A 80 4.43 -9.29 -4.67
C ILE A 80 5.92 -8.98 -4.62
N ARG A 81 6.54 -8.80 -5.80
CA ARG A 81 7.87 -8.21 -5.89
C ARG A 81 7.74 -6.74 -6.25
N SER A 82 8.33 -5.88 -5.43
CA SER A 82 8.24 -4.43 -5.59
C SER A 82 9.63 -3.79 -5.57
N ARG A 83 9.84 -2.89 -6.52
CA ARG A 83 11.00 -1.99 -6.56
C ARG A 83 10.83 -0.77 -5.66
N ASN A 84 9.66 -0.63 -5.02
CA ASN A 84 9.29 0.45 -4.11
C ASN A 84 9.59 1.84 -4.70
N LEU A 85 9.29 2.01 -5.99
CA LEU A 85 9.44 3.27 -6.71
C LEU A 85 8.06 3.92 -6.83
N PRO A 86 7.86 5.17 -6.36
CA PRO A 86 6.61 5.87 -6.56
C PRO A 86 6.38 6.12 -8.06
N ASN A 87 5.19 5.77 -8.56
CA ASN A 87 4.77 6.00 -9.94
C ASN A 87 4.15 7.39 -10.16
N HIS A 88 4.20 8.26 -9.15
CA HIS A 88 3.77 9.65 -9.19
C HIS A 88 4.96 10.60 -8.91
N PRO A 89 4.83 11.92 -9.13
CA PRO A 89 5.82 12.89 -8.65
C PRO A 89 5.93 12.87 -7.13
N THR A 90 7.14 13.03 -6.59
CA THR A 90 7.39 13.11 -5.15
C THR A 90 7.85 14.51 -4.76
N GLY A 91 8.00 14.76 -3.46
CA GLY A 91 8.88 15.82 -2.96
C GLY A 91 10.32 15.66 -3.47
N VAL A 92 11.12 16.71 -3.33
CA VAL A 92 12.56 16.67 -3.62
C VAL A 92 13.27 16.12 -2.38
N PHE A 93 13.97 15.00 -2.56
CA PHE A 93 14.70 14.31 -1.51
C PHE A 93 16.17 14.09 -1.95
N PRO A 94 17.18 14.40 -1.12
CA PRO A 94 17.05 14.92 0.24
C PRO A 94 16.56 16.38 0.23
N ASP A 95 15.77 16.76 1.23
CA ASP A 95 15.19 18.10 1.36
C ASP A 95 16.23 19.09 1.93
N SER A 96 17.26 19.39 1.14
CA SER A 96 18.37 20.27 1.56
C SER A 96 17.95 21.73 1.74
N SER A 97 16.84 22.13 1.14
CA SER A 97 16.25 23.46 1.22
C SER A 97 15.27 23.62 2.39
N GLN A 98 15.01 22.55 3.15
CA GLN A 98 14.16 22.53 4.35
C GLN A 98 12.73 23.02 4.10
N TRP A 99 12.19 22.83 2.88
CA TRP A 99 10.82 23.24 2.55
C TRP A 99 9.76 22.32 3.13
N LEU A 100 10.10 21.05 3.39
CA LEU A 100 9.22 20.13 4.10
C LEU A 100 9.61 20.10 5.57
N ASP A 101 10.82 19.59 5.88
CA ASP A 101 11.31 19.42 7.26
C ASP A 101 12.78 18.93 7.32
N ALA A 102 13.55 19.16 6.26
CA ALA A 102 14.96 18.76 6.15
C ALA A 102 15.17 17.23 6.17
N ASN A 103 14.30 16.44 5.54
CA ASN A 103 14.50 15.00 5.41
C ASN A 103 15.84 14.71 4.69
N PRO A 104 16.83 14.10 5.35
CA PRO A 104 18.17 13.93 4.80
C PRO A 104 18.28 12.72 3.87
N ASN A 105 17.22 11.91 3.76
CA ASN A 105 17.26 10.64 3.04
C ASN A 105 16.93 10.83 1.56
N MET A 106 17.52 9.98 0.73
CA MET A 106 17.21 9.86 -0.70
C MET A 106 16.22 8.72 -0.93
N ILE A 107 15.44 8.80 -2.00
CA ILE A 107 14.65 7.66 -2.47
C ILE A 107 15.58 6.71 -3.21
N ARG A 108 15.65 5.45 -2.77
CA ARG A 108 16.39 4.37 -3.42
C ARG A 108 15.45 3.30 -3.91
N GLU A 109 15.74 2.78 -5.10
CA GLU A 109 15.15 1.56 -5.61
C GLU A 109 15.39 0.37 -4.67
N GLN A 110 14.33 -0.37 -4.34
CA GLN A 110 14.39 -1.51 -3.44
C GLN A 110 14.21 -2.85 -4.20
N ASP A 111 14.31 -3.95 -3.46
CA ASP A 111 14.00 -5.29 -3.95
C ASP A 111 13.15 -6.04 -2.91
N HIS A 112 11.93 -5.57 -2.71
CA HIS A 112 11.03 -6.14 -1.72
C HIS A 112 10.28 -7.34 -2.29
N THR A 113 10.12 -8.37 -1.46
CA THR A 113 9.22 -9.50 -1.74
C THR A 113 8.26 -9.69 -0.58
N TRP A 114 6.99 -9.42 -0.82
CA TRP A 114 5.91 -9.58 0.15
C TRP A 114 5.05 -10.78 -0.21
N ARG A 115 4.46 -11.41 0.81
CA ARG A 115 3.49 -12.48 0.63
C ARG A 115 2.24 -12.18 1.43
N ILE A 116 1.09 -12.23 0.77
CA ILE A 116 -0.22 -12.15 1.44
C ILE A 116 -1.07 -13.37 1.07
N PRO A 117 -1.92 -13.85 1.98
CA PRO A 117 -2.84 -14.94 1.66
C PRO A 117 -3.83 -14.50 0.58
N LEU A 118 -4.19 -15.41 -0.33
CA LEU A 118 -5.31 -15.18 -1.27
C LEU A 118 -6.65 -15.14 -0.53
N ASP A 119 -6.74 -15.85 0.59
CA ASP A 119 -7.90 -15.96 1.46
C ASP A 119 -7.48 -15.61 2.89
N PRO A 120 -7.57 -14.32 3.30
CA PRO A 120 -7.11 -13.87 4.61
C PRO A 120 -8.01 -14.41 5.72
N ALA A 121 -7.40 -14.93 6.78
CA ALA A 121 -8.11 -15.43 7.96
C ALA A 121 -7.98 -14.44 9.12
N PRO A 122 -9.06 -14.16 9.89
CA PRO A 122 -8.98 -13.30 11.06
C PRO A 122 -8.01 -13.88 12.09
N ASN A 123 -7.31 -12.99 12.80
CA ASN A 123 -6.49 -13.35 13.95
C ASN A 123 -7.35 -13.26 15.22
N PRO A 124 -7.58 -14.38 15.96
CA PRO A 124 -8.34 -14.34 17.21
C PRO A 124 -7.62 -13.54 18.31
N ALA A 125 -6.29 -13.39 18.21
CA ALA A 125 -5.45 -12.58 19.10
C ALA A 125 -5.12 -11.20 18.51
N ARG A 126 -5.93 -10.69 17.57
CA ARG A 126 -5.75 -9.34 17.01
C ARG A 126 -5.82 -8.27 18.08
N MET A 127 -4.96 -7.29 17.95
CA MET A 127 -4.84 -6.17 18.88
C MET A 127 -4.66 -4.89 18.07
N ALA A 128 -5.41 -3.86 18.41
CA ALA A 128 -5.20 -2.52 17.87
C ALA A 128 -4.12 -1.80 18.68
N MET A 129 -3.44 -0.84 18.06
CA MET A 129 -2.47 0.01 18.71
C MET A 129 -3.11 0.75 19.89
N ASP A 130 -2.37 0.83 21.00
CA ASP A 130 -2.62 1.87 21.99
C ASP A 130 -2.16 3.24 21.47
N ALA A 131 -2.34 4.30 22.26
CA ALA A 131 -2.03 5.68 21.87
C ALA A 131 -0.58 5.92 21.40
N THR A 132 0.36 5.04 21.74
CA THR A 132 1.78 5.15 21.37
C THR A 132 2.32 3.90 20.67
N ASN A 133 1.45 2.96 20.29
CA ASN A 133 1.82 1.62 19.82
C ASN A 133 2.81 0.90 20.77
N SER A 134 2.71 1.13 22.08
CA SER A 134 3.59 0.51 23.09
C SER A 134 3.37 -1.00 23.17
N ASN A 135 2.14 -1.44 22.87
CA ASN A 135 1.75 -2.82 22.73
C ASN A 135 2.27 -3.50 21.45
N ARG A 136 2.90 -2.76 20.52
CA ARG A 136 3.47 -3.28 19.27
C ARG A 136 2.46 -4.01 18.38
N ALA A 137 1.22 -3.51 18.34
CA ALA A 137 0.20 -4.01 17.41
C ALA A 137 0.64 -3.89 15.94
N LEU A 138 1.44 -2.88 15.60
CA LEU A 138 2.11 -2.75 14.31
C LEU A 138 3.64 -2.59 14.46
N PRO A 139 4.45 -3.10 13.51
CA PRO A 139 5.88 -2.86 13.49
C PRO A 139 6.21 -1.41 13.09
N MET A 140 7.35 -0.87 13.53
CA MET A 140 7.90 0.45 13.11
C MET A 140 8.41 0.50 11.65
N GLY A 141 7.94 -0.41 10.80
CA GLY A 141 8.34 -0.51 9.41
C GLY A 141 7.14 -0.75 8.51
N PRO A 142 7.33 -1.37 7.33
CA PRO A 142 6.24 -1.69 6.43
C PRO A 142 5.12 -2.46 7.13
N ILE A 143 3.87 -2.05 6.88
CA ILE A 143 2.65 -2.70 7.38
C ILE A 143 1.75 -3.24 6.26
N GLY A 144 2.08 -2.89 5.03
CA GLY A 144 1.32 -3.20 3.83
C GLY A 144 1.98 -2.57 2.62
N PHE A 145 1.31 -2.66 1.48
CA PHE A 145 1.75 -2.04 0.24
C PHE A 145 0.57 -1.48 -0.55
N ALA A 146 0.80 -0.34 -1.17
CA ALA A 146 -0.11 0.28 -2.13
C ALA A 146 -0.08 -0.49 -3.46
N THR A 147 -1.06 -0.26 -4.32
CA THR A 147 -1.15 -0.91 -5.64
C THR A 147 0.02 -0.61 -6.57
N ASN A 148 0.75 0.50 -6.36
CA ASN A 148 2.00 0.81 -7.07
C ASN A 148 3.26 0.18 -6.44
N GLY A 149 3.08 -0.65 -5.40
CA GLY A 149 4.16 -1.37 -4.73
C GLY A 149 4.92 -0.57 -3.69
N VAL A 150 4.64 0.73 -3.50
CA VAL A 150 5.19 1.52 -2.39
C VAL A 150 4.58 1.03 -1.08
N VAL A 151 5.39 0.89 -0.04
CA VAL A 151 4.94 0.37 1.25
C VAL A 151 4.16 1.40 2.08
N PHE A 152 3.16 0.90 2.81
CA PHE A 152 2.52 1.65 3.90
C PHE A 152 3.35 1.47 5.17
N PHE A 153 3.50 2.53 5.95
CA PHE A 153 4.08 2.48 7.30
C PHE A 153 3.00 2.77 8.34
N ASN A 154 3.31 2.40 9.60
CA ASN A 154 2.44 2.72 10.74
C ASN A 154 2.40 4.25 10.97
N PRO A 155 1.45 4.78 11.76
CA PRO A 155 1.27 6.23 11.91
C PRO A 155 2.38 6.93 12.71
N PHE A 156 3.31 6.20 13.31
CA PHE A 156 4.40 6.76 14.11
C PHE A 156 5.68 6.85 13.29
N ASP A 157 6.35 8.00 13.36
CA ASP A 157 7.73 8.10 12.90
C ASP A 157 8.69 7.69 14.02
N HIS A 158 9.93 7.36 13.64
CA HIS A 158 10.99 7.02 14.58
C HIS A 158 11.55 8.26 15.33
N ILE A 159 11.10 9.47 14.99
CA ILE A 159 11.59 10.74 15.53
C ILE A 159 10.59 11.20 16.58
N ALA A 160 10.86 10.82 17.83
CA ALA A 160 10.04 11.13 19.01
C ALA A 160 8.76 10.30 19.18
N ASN A 161 8.58 9.20 18.45
CA ASN A 161 7.36 8.36 18.51
C ASN A 161 6.08 9.20 18.35
N ALA A 162 6.18 10.27 17.55
CA ALA A 162 5.09 11.18 17.29
C ALA A 162 4.33 10.71 16.04
N ASP A 163 3.08 11.15 15.94
CA ASP A 163 2.28 10.95 14.73
C ASP A 163 3.02 11.58 13.52
N ALA A 164 3.26 10.78 12.49
CA ALA A 164 4.06 11.09 11.31
C ALA A 164 3.32 12.06 10.38
N VAL A 165 3.12 13.29 10.85
CA VAL A 165 2.26 14.27 10.17
C VAL A 165 3.00 15.42 9.50
N TRP A 166 4.27 15.64 9.82
CA TRP A 166 5.01 16.87 9.45
C TRP A 166 6.05 16.69 8.33
N ARG A 167 6.56 15.47 8.07
CA ARG A 167 7.65 15.22 7.08
C ARG A 167 7.23 14.55 5.77
N LEU A 168 5.99 14.78 5.34
CA LEU A 168 5.43 14.11 4.17
C LEU A 168 5.41 15.05 2.98
N ASP A 169 5.67 14.53 1.78
CA ASP A 169 5.38 15.27 0.57
C ASP A 169 3.86 15.39 0.33
N ARG A 170 3.48 16.06 -0.78
CA ARG A 170 2.07 16.24 -1.16
C ARG A 170 1.31 14.93 -1.36
N CYS A 171 2.02 13.82 -1.57
CA CYS A 171 1.46 12.49 -1.75
C CYS A 171 1.44 11.68 -0.45
N CYS A 172 1.66 12.35 0.70
CA CYS A 172 1.65 11.76 2.03
C CYS A 172 2.75 10.71 2.27
N GLY A 173 3.87 10.80 1.54
CA GLY A 173 5.00 9.89 1.70
C GLY A 173 6.35 10.58 1.76
N HIS A 174 7.37 9.83 2.18
CA HIS A 174 8.76 10.26 2.23
C HIS A 174 9.73 9.06 2.30
N PRO A 175 11.03 9.24 2.00
CA PRO A 175 12.04 8.22 2.25
C PRO A 175 12.45 8.19 3.73
N GLY A 176 12.67 6.98 4.25
CA GLY A 176 13.25 6.74 5.57
C GLY A 176 14.76 6.48 5.53
N PRO A 177 15.38 6.17 6.68
CA PRO A 177 16.81 5.83 6.75
C PRO A 177 17.24 4.62 5.89
N GLY A 178 16.32 3.69 5.61
CA GLY A 178 16.56 2.57 4.67
C GLY A 178 16.42 2.96 3.19
N GLN A 179 16.11 4.24 2.92
CA GLN A 179 15.92 4.84 1.60
C GLN A 179 14.69 4.32 0.85
N GLU A 180 13.81 3.56 1.50
CA GLU A 180 12.49 3.22 0.98
C GLU A 180 11.54 4.42 1.13
N TYR A 181 10.96 4.84 0.01
CA TYR A 181 9.83 5.76 0.03
C TYR A 181 8.61 5.04 0.58
N HIS A 182 7.86 5.66 1.48
CA HIS A 182 6.70 5.03 2.12
C HIS A 182 5.63 6.05 2.48
N TYR A 183 4.38 5.59 2.55
CA TYR A 183 3.25 6.43 2.95
C TYR A 183 2.89 6.21 4.42
N HIS A 184 2.68 7.31 5.15
CA HIS A 184 2.13 7.29 6.51
C HIS A 184 0.63 7.61 6.55
N LYS A 185 0.09 8.20 5.47
CA LYS A 185 -1.33 8.57 5.35
C LYS A 185 -1.85 8.19 3.97
N TYR A 186 -3.12 8.50 3.72
CA TYR A 186 -3.77 8.29 2.42
C TYR A 186 -2.94 8.88 1.27
N PRO A 187 -2.40 8.03 0.36
CA PRO A 187 -1.61 8.50 -0.77
C PRO A 187 -2.50 9.09 -1.86
N VAL A 188 -2.83 10.37 -1.76
CA VAL A 188 -3.72 11.07 -2.71
C VAL A 188 -3.23 11.05 -4.17
N CYS A 189 -1.95 10.75 -4.39
CA CYS A 189 -1.33 10.64 -5.72
C CYS A 189 -1.34 9.22 -6.28
N LEU A 190 -1.84 8.24 -5.53
CA LEU A 190 -1.89 6.87 -5.99
C LEU A 190 -2.87 6.76 -7.16
N ASN A 191 -2.39 6.22 -8.28
CA ASN A 191 -3.27 5.90 -9.38
C ASN A 191 -4.16 4.71 -8.97
N THR A 192 -5.46 4.86 -9.17
CA THR A 192 -6.45 3.83 -8.89
C THR A 192 -7.32 3.66 -10.13
N PRO A 193 -8.00 2.51 -10.29
CA PRO A 193 -8.86 2.29 -11.47
C PRO A 193 -9.97 3.33 -11.63
N TRP A 194 -10.30 4.05 -10.55
CA TRP A 194 -11.35 5.04 -10.49
C TRP A 194 -10.88 6.27 -9.71
N LEU A 195 -11.21 7.47 -10.18
CA LEU A 195 -11.00 8.66 -9.36
C LEU A 195 -11.79 8.56 -8.05
N ASP A 196 -11.12 8.84 -6.94
CA ASP A 196 -11.71 8.91 -5.61
C ASP A 196 -12.27 10.31 -5.36
N ASP A 197 -13.33 10.66 -6.09
CA ASP A 197 -14.00 11.96 -6.06
C ASP A 197 -15.04 12.10 -4.93
N GLY A 198 -15.14 11.07 -4.07
CA GLY A 198 -16.12 11.01 -3.01
C GLY A 198 -17.56 10.80 -3.48
N ALA A 199 -17.80 10.43 -4.75
CA ALA A 199 -19.14 10.17 -5.27
C ALA A 199 -19.67 8.75 -4.93
N ARG A 200 -18.82 7.88 -4.38
CA ARG A 200 -19.13 6.48 -4.03
C ARG A 200 -18.12 5.96 -3.01
N HIS A 201 -18.29 4.71 -2.60
CA HIS A 201 -17.27 3.99 -1.85
C HIS A 201 -15.91 4.09 -2.57
N SER A 202 -14.87 4.39 -1.81
CA SER A 202 -13.54 4.61 -2.34
C SER A 202 -12.98 3.38 -3.06
N PRO A 203 -12.06 3.57 -4.03
CA PRO A 203 -11.36 2.48 -4.68
C PRO A 203 -10.39 1.78 -3.73
N LEU A 204 -10.03 0.56 -4.09
CA LEU A 204 -8.96 -0.21 -3.44
C LEU A 204 -7.61 0.48 -3.72
N ILE A 205 -6.86 0.78 -2.65
CA ILE A 205 -5.55 1.46 -2.74
C ILE A 205 -4.37 0.56 -2.39
N GLY A 206 -4.62 -0.62 -1.80
CA GLY A 206 -3.57 -1.57 -1.47
C GLY A 206 -4.02 -2.64 -0.51
N PHE A 207 -3.05 -3.31 0.11
CA PHE A 207 -3.29 -4.42 1.03
C PHE A 207 -2.39 -4.31 2.26
N ALA A 208 -2.95 -4.59 3.42
CA ALA A 208 -2.16 -4.84 4.62
C ALA A 208 -1.49 -6.22 4.53
N PHE A 209 -0.41 -6.44 5.28
CA PHE A 209 0.32 -7.71 5.24
C PHE A 209 -0.44 -8.93 5.81
N ASP A 210 -1.59 -8.70 6.45
CA ASP A 210 -2.52 -9.76 6.83
C ASP A 210 -3.46 -10.20 5.68
N GLY A 211 -3.34 -9.55 4.52
CA GLY A 211 -4.06 -9.87 3.28
C GLY A 211 -5.41 -9.19 3.12
N TYR A 212 -5.84 -8.37 4.09
CA TYR A 212 -7.07 -7.60 3.96
C TYR A 212 -6.86 -6.32 3.11
N PRO A 213 -7.85 -5.93 2.29
CA PRO A 213 -7.76 -4.76 1.43
C PRO A 213 -7.81 -3.45 2.23
N VAL A 214 -7.12 -2.43 1.72
CA VAL A 214 -7.14 -1.05 2.23
C VAL A 214 -7.76 -0.16 1.15
N TYR A 215 -8.84 0.54 1.49
CA TYR A 215 -9.57 1.46 0.62
C TYR A 215 -9.27 2.92 0.96
N GLY A 216 -9.61 3.82 0.02
CA GLY A 216 -9.64 5.27 0.25
C GLY A 216 -10.67 5.69 1.32
N PRO A 217 -10.89 6.99 1.54
CA PRO A 217 -11.54 7.45 2.77
C PRO A 217 -13.06 7.46 2.77
N TYR A 218 -13.74 7.16 1.66
CA TYR A 218 -15.19 7.23 1.53
C TYR A 218 -15.86 5.86 1.63
N GLU A 219 -16.89 5.77 2.47
CA GLU A 219 -17.82 4.63 2.55
C GLU A 219 -18.93 4.76 1.48
N ALA A 220 -19.38 5.99 1.23
CA ALA A 220 -20.45 6.31 0.31
C ALA A 220 -20.29 7.75 -0.22
N ALA A 221 -21.20 8.16 -1.10
CA ALA A 221 -21.22 9.52 -1.66
C ALA A 221 -21.21 10.58 -0.55
N GLY A 222 -20.11 11.33 -0.43
CA GLY A 222 -19.90 12.38 0.58
C GLY A 222 -19.73 11.87 2.02
N VAL A 223 -19.74 10.56 2.26
CA VAL A 223 -19.62 9.96 3.59
C VAL A 223 -18.22 9.40 3.76
N LEU A 224 -17.39 10.07 4.56
CA LEU A 224 -16.10 9.53 4.97
C LEU A 224 -16.34 8.32 5.89
N ALA A 225 -15.61 7.23 5.70
CA ALA A 225 -15.75 6.01 6.50
C ALA A 225 -15.52 6.28 7.99
N LYS A 226 -14.61 7.19 8.33
CA LYS A 226 -14.39 7.65 9.71
C LYS A 226 -15.60 8.35 10.34
N ASP A 227 -16.49 8.91 9.53
CA ASP A 227 -17.67 9.67 9.96
C ASP A 227 -18.98 8.89 9.68
N CYS A 228 -18.88 7.63 9.23
CA CYS A 228 -20.04 6.78 8.96
C CYS A 228 -20.66 6.29 10.27
N GLU A 229 -21.90 6.70 10.54
CA GLU A 229 -22.63 6.28 11.75
C GLU A 229 -23.29 4.90 11.60
N THR A 230 -23.67 4.53 10.38
CA THR A 230 -24.40 3.27 10.12
C THR A 230 -23.49 2.05 10.02
N ASN A 231 -22.21 2.27 9.68
CA ASN A 231 -21.19 1.23 9.57
C ASN A 231 -19.84 1.78 10.07
N PRO A 232 -19.71 2.08 11.37
CA PRO A 232 -18.55 2.78 11.90
C PRO A 232 -17.29 1.91 11.87
N LEU A 233 -16.15 2.55 11.59
CA LEU A 233 -14.85 1.89 11.72
C LEU A 233 -14.57 1.52 13.17
N ASN A 234 -14.01 0.33 13.38
CA ASN A 234 -13.47 -0.10 14.67
C ASN A 234 -12.05 0.49 14.90
N SER A 235 -11.43 0.13 16.03
CA SER A 235 -10.09 0.61 16.42
C SER A 235 -8.95 0.20 15.47
N PHE A 236 -9.19 -0.70 14.53
CA PHE A 236 -8.23 -1.10 13.50
C PHE A 236 -8.33 -0.24 12.23
N ASN A 237 -9.22 0.76 12.18
CA ASN A 237 -9.66 1.43 10.95
C ASN A 237 -10.37 0.46 9.97
N LEU A 238 -11.09 -0.51 10.52
CA LEU A 238 -11.75 -1.57 9.76
C LEU A 238 -13.23 -1.67 10.10
N HIS A 239 -14.02 -2.03 9.11
CA HIS A 239 -15.38 -2.56 9.25
C HIS A 239 -15.60 -3.64 8.18
N ASP A 240 -16.82 -4.13 8.03
CA ASP A 240 -17.18 -5.11 7.01
C ASP A 240 -18.52 -4.80 6.36
N ASP A 241 -18.68 -5.28 5.13
CA ASP A 241 -19.95 -5.25 4.42
C ASP A 241 -20.15 -6.54 3.59
N PRO A 242 -21.38 -6.90 3.18
CA PRO A 242 -21.64 -8.15 2.44
C PRO A 242 -20.94 -8.23 1.07
N ALA A 243 -20.71 -7.09 0.41
CA ALA A 243 -20.10 -7.02 -0.90
C ALA A 243 -18.56 -7.12 -0.84
N ARG A 244 -17.91 -6.55 0.19
CA ARG A 244 -16.44 -6.44 0.31
C ARG A 244 -15.83 -7.33 1.40
N GLY A 245 -16.63 -7.83 2.34
CA GLY A 245 -16.13 -8.49 3.54
C GLY A 245 -15.38 -7.51 4.45
N PRO A 246 -14.55 -7.97 5.40
CA PRO A 246 -13.75 -7.08 6.23
C PRO A 246 -12.73 -6.30 5.42
N HIS A 247 -12.63 -5.00 5.65
CA HIS A 247 -11.71 -4.14 4.92
C HIS A 247 -11.36 -2.87 5.69
N TYR A 248 -10.16 -2.36 5.43
CA TYR A 248 -9.69 -1.13 6.05
C TYR A 248 -10.06 0.09 5.22
N HIS A 249 -10.25 1.21 5.90
CA HIS A 249 -10.29 2.53 5.30
C HIS A 249 -9.18 3.42 5.84
N VAL A 250 -8.50 4.13 4.95
CA VAL A 250 -7.67 5.26 5.36
C VAL A 250 -8.53 6.38 5.94
N THR A 251 -8.00 7.12 6.90
CA THR A 251 -8.73 8.16 7.64
C THR A 251 -7.97 9.49 7.62
N PRO A 252 -8.04 10.26 6.52
CA PRO A 252 -7.35 11.54 6.40
C PRO A 252 -7.69 12.47 7.57
N GLY A 253 -6.64 13.00 8.21
CA GLY A 253 -6.78 13.91 9.34
C GLY A 253 -7.27 13.26 10.64
N ARG A 254 -7.30 11.92 10.74
CA ARG A 254 -7.64 11.21 11.97
C ARG A 254 -6.75 9.97 12.13
N TYR A 255 -6.08 9.88 13.28
CA TYR A 255 -5.36 8.67 13.70
C TYR A 255 -6.27 7.43 13.60
N PRO A 256 -5.76 6.25 13.17
CA PRO A 256 -4.39 5.87 12.81
C PRO A 256 -4.01 6.10 11.34
N HIS A 257 -4.75 6.94 10.59
CA HIS A 257 -4.56 7.34 9.19
C HIS A 257 -4.66 6.23 8.13
N ILE A 258 -4.07 5.05 8.35
CA ILE A 258 -4.12 3.89 7.44
C ILE A 258 -4.79 2.72 8.16
N ILE A 259 -4.06 2.00 9.03
CA ILE A 259 -4.60 0.90 9.83
C ILE A 259 -4.17 1.01 11.29
N GLY A 260 -5.04 0.56 12.19
CA GLY A 260 -4.82 0.56 13.64
C GLY A 260 -4.14 -0.70 14.17
N GLY A 261 -3.95 -1.72 13.34
CA GLY A 261 -3.46 -3.04 13.73
C GLY A 261 -3.79 -4.05 12.64
N TYR A 262 -3.28 -5.28 12.75
CA TYR A 262 -3.68 -6.36 11.86
C TYR A 262 -4.94 -7.07 12.37
N TRP A 263 -5.96 -7.10 11.54
CA TRP A 263 -7.19 -7.86 11.74
C TRP A 263 -6.97 -9.35 11.47
N GLY A 264 -6.17 -9.66 10.45
CA GLY A 264 -5.85 -11.00 10.02
C GLY A 264 -4.55 -11.56 10.56
N LYS A 265 -4.28 -12.82 10.20
CA LYS A 265 -2.99 -13.46 10.44
C LYS A 265 -1.96 -12.92 9.44
N VAL A 266 -0.90 -12.31 9.97
CA VAL A 266 0.22 -11.86 9.15
C VAL A 266 1.09 -13.05 8.76
N GLU A 267 1.33 -13.21 7.46
CA GLU A 267 2.28 -14.19 6.99
C GLU A 267 3.71 -13.78 7.39
N PRO A 268 4.57 -14.72 7.83
CA PRO A 268 5.96 -14.43 8.07
C PRO A 268 6.64 -13.88 6.81
N GLN A 269 6.90 -12.58 6.79
CA GLN A 269 7.69 -11.96 5.73
C GLN A 269 9.13 -12.38 5.95
N ARG A 270 9.68 -13.23 5.07
CA ARG A 270 11.12 -13.48 5.06
C ARG A 270 11.79 -12.15 4.69
N ARG A 271 12.31 -11.42 5.69
CA ARG A 271 13.31 -10.39 5.41
C ARG A 271 14.43 -11.07 4.65
N GLY A 272 14.67 -10.66 3.41
CA GLY A 272 15.87 -11.07 2.67
C GLY A 272 17.06 -10.85 3.58
N GLY A 273 17.80 -11.92 3.85
CA GLY A 273 19.02 -11.86 4.63
C GLY A 273 20.04 -10.97 3.91
N ARG A 274 20.79 -10.24 4.73
CA ARG A 274 22.06 -9.59 4.40
C ARG A 274 22.98 -10.49 3.58
#